data_AF-A0A8J8EDA1-F1
#
_entry.id   AF-A0A8J8EDA1-F1
#
_cell.length_a   1.000
_cell.length_b   1.000
_cell.length_c   1.000
_cell.angle_alpha   90.00
_cell.angle_beta   90.00
_cell.angle_gamma   90.00
#
_symmetry.space_group_name_H-M   'P 1'
#
loop_
_entity.id
_entity.type
_entity.pdbx_description
1 polymer ?
#
loop_
_entity_poly.entity_id
_entity_poly.type
_entity_poly.pdbx_seq_one_letter_code
_entity_poly.pdbx_strand_id
1 'polypeptide(L)'
;MRRALGLFAFIGFTLFLLVAAASLRPFGEPVHTEMDSYFIGHAQEEASSNNVVTSIVFDYRGFDTLGEATVLFTAVAGVLMALRRREVKA
;
A
#
# COMPACT_ATOMS: atom_id res chain seq x y z
N MET A 1 23.16 19.75 18.24
CA MET A 1 22.00 20.47 17.65
C MET A 1 21.21 19.62 16.65
N ARG A 2 21.79 19.12 15.54
CA ARG A 2 21.06 18.32 14.53
C ARG A 2 20.37 17.05 15.08
N ARG A 3 21.04 16.31 15.98
CA ARG A 3 20.45 15.12 16.64
C ARG A 3 19.29 15.47 17.56
N ALA A 4 19.39 16.58 18.30
CA ALA A 4 18.34 17.06 19.19
C ALA A 4 17.10 17.53 18.39
N LEU A 5 17.33 18.22 17.26
CA LEU A 5 16.25 18.60 16.34
C LEU A 5 15.55 17.38 15.74
N GLY A 6 16.32 16.37 15.32
CA GLY A 6 15.77 15.11 14.82
C GLY A 6 14.95 14.36 15.86
N LEU A 7 15.43 14.28 17.10
CA LEU A 7 14.69 13.69 18.22
C LEU A 7 13.39 14.45 18.51
N PHE A 8 13.43 15.78 18.51
CA PHE A 8 12.24 16.60 18.70
C PHE A 8 11.20 16.36 17.61
N ALA A 9 11.62 16.34 16.34
CA ALA A 9 10.74 16.05 15.21
C ALA A 9 10.14 14.64 15.29
N PHE A 10 10.95 13.63 15.64
CA PHE A 10 10.47 12.27 15.82
C PHE A 10 9.42 12.17 16.92
N ILE A 11 9.70 12.72 18.11
CA ILE A 11 8.76 12.71 19.25
C ILE A 11 7.48 13.45 18.86
N GLY A 12 7.58 14.62 18.23
CA GLY A 12 6.41 15.37 17.77
C GLY A 12 5.56 14.57 16.78
N PHE A 13 6.18 13.91 15.81
CA PHE A 13 5.47 13.07 14.84
C PHE A 13 4.85 11.83 15.49
N THR A 14 5.56 11.17 16.40
CA THR A 14 5.01 10.03 17.16
C THR A 14 3.80 10.45 18.00
N LEU A 15 3.89 11.58 18.71
CA LEU A 15 2.75 12.10 19.48
C LEU A 15 1.56 12.43 18.59
N PHE A 16 1.80 13.04 17.43
CA PHE A 16 0.76 13.28 16.43
C PHE A 16 0.08 11.97 16.00
N LEU A 17 0.86 10.93 15.68
CA LEU A 17 0.30 9.62 15.30
C LEU A 17 -0.47 8.95 16.44
N LEU A 18 0.00 9.06 17.68
CA LEU A 18 -0.69 8.51 18.85
C LEU A 18 -2.02 9.22 19.11
N VAL A 19 -2.05 10.55 19.01
CA VAL A 19 -3.29 11.33 19.13
C VAL A 19 -4.25 10.98 18.01
N ALA A 20 -3.76 10.87 16.77
CA ALA A 20 -4.58 10.45 15.63
C ALA A 20 -5.16 9.04 15.84
N ALA A 21 -4.36 8.09 16.33
CA ALA A 21 -4.81 6.74 16.64
C ALA A 21 -5.84 6.71 17.79
N ALA A 22 -5.62 7.50 18.84
CA ALA A 22 -6.58 7.65 19.93
C ALA A 22 -7.89 8.36 19.51
N SER A 23 -7.85 9.10 18.41
CA SER A 23 -8.99 9.80 17.82
C SER A 23 -9.70 8.97 16.74
N LEU A 24 -9.30 7.71 16.54
CA LEU A 24 -10.00 6.79 15.66
C LEU A 24 -11.39 6.48 16.22
N ARG A 25 -12.30 6.17 15.30
CA ARG A 25 -13.68 5.83 15.63
C ARG A 25 -13.75 4.50 16.37
N PRO A 26 -14.84 4.24 17.12
CA PRO A 26 -15.11 2.93 17.66
C PRO A 26 -15.11 1.87 16.56
N PHE A 27 -14.63 0.67 16.91
CA PHE A 27 -14.63 -0.47 16.01
C PHE A 27 -16.07 -0.84 15.62
N GLY A 28 -16.32 -1.07 14.33
CA GLY A 28 -17.62 -1.50 13.83
C GLY A 28 -18.59 -0.38 13.43
N GLU A 29 -18.17 0.89 13.44
CA GLU A 29 -19.02 2.04 13.06
C GLU A 29 -18.52 2.76 11.78
N PRO A 30 -18.59 2.13 10.60
CA PRO A 30 -18.25 2.79 9.35
C PRO A 30 -19.32 3.83 8.97
N VAL A 31 -18.89 5.02 8.54
CA VAL A 31 -19.82 6.11 8.13
C VAL A 31 -20.13 6.07 6.64
N HIS A 32 -19.25 5.48 5.83
CA HIS A 32 -19.41 5.40 4.37
C HIS A 32 -19.24 3.95 3.94
N THR A 33 -20.34 3.22 3.84
CA THR A 33 -20.35 1.80 3.47
C THR A 33 -20.82 1.57 2.04
N GLU A 34 -21.22 2.61 1.30
CA GLU A 34 -21.79 2.47 -0.04
C GLU A 34 -20.87 1.68 -0.99
N MET A 35 -19.57 2.00 -0.98
CA MET A 35 -18.56 1.31 -1.77
C MET A 35 -18.38 -0.15 -1.31
N ASP A 36 -18.28 -0.36 0.00
CA ASP A 36 -18.09 -1.70 0.57
C ASP A 36 -19.27 -2.61 0.23
N SER A 37 -20.49 -2.12 0.44
CA SER A 37 -21.74 -2.80 0.12
C SER A 37 -21.87 -3.10 -1.37
N TYR A 38 -21.43 -2.18 -2.24
CA TYR A 38 -21.42 -2.39 -3.68
C TYR A 38 -20.53 -3.57 -4.07
N PHE A 39 -19.26 -3.56 -3.64
CA PHE A 39 -18.32 -4.64 -3.97
C PHE A 39 -18.76 -5.98 -3.39
N ILE A 40 -19.28 -6.01 -2.16
CA ILE A 40 -19.81 -7.23 -1.54
C ILE A 40 -21.00 -7.78 -2.35
N GLY A 41 -21.89 -6.91 -2.84
CA GLY A 41 -23.08 -7.30 -3.58
C GLY A 41 -22.83 -7.74 -5.03
N HIS A 42 -21.82 -7.18 -5.69
CA HIS A 42 -21.65 -7.29 -7.15
C HIS A 42 -20.40 -8.05 -7.60
N ALA A 43 -19.44 -8.35 -6.71
CA ALA A 43 -18.19 -9.01 -7.09
C ALA A 43 -18.36 -10.32 -7.87
N GLN A 44 -19.36 -11.13 -7.51
CA GLN A 44 -19.63 -12.38 -8.22
C GLN A 44 -20.23 -12.15 -9.61
N GLU A 45 -21.11 -11.16 -9.77
CA GLU A 45 -21.77 -10.86 -11.04
C GLU A 45 -20.81 -10.16 -12.02
N GLU A 46 -20.04 -9.18 -11.53
CA GLU A 46 -19.20 -8.33 -12.36
C GLU A 46 -17.81 -8.93 -12.63
N ALA A 47 -17.23 -9.64 -11.66
CA ALA A 47 -15.86 -10.18 -11.73
C ALA A 47 -15.79 -11.71 -11.67
N SER A 48 -16.94 -12.41 -11.61
CA SER A 48 -16.98 -13.88 -11.52
C SER A 48 -16.14 -14.46 -10.37
N SER A 49 -15.97 -13.70 -9.29
CA SER A 49 -15.13 -14.06 -8.15
C SER A 49 -15.93 -14.22 -6.87
N ASN A 50 -15.80 -15.40 -6.25
CA ASN A 50 -16.33 -15.65 -4.91
C ASN A 50 -15.50 -14.93 -3.82
N ASN A 51 -14.30 -14.45 -4.15
CA ASN A 51 -13.44 -13.71 -3.23
C ASN A 51 -13.48 -12.22 -3.57
N VAL A 52 -14.23 -11.45 -2.77
CA VAL A 52 -14.40 -10.00 -2.93
C VAL A 52 -13.07 -9.26 -2.82
N VAL A 53 -12.13 -9.72 -1.98
CA VAL A 53 -10.82 -9.07 -1.85
C VAL A 53 -10.02 -9.23 -3.14
N THR A 54 -10.02 -10.44 -3.73
CA THR A 54 -9.32 -10.68 -4.99
C THR A 54 -9.93 -9.89 -6.14
N SER A 55 -11.26 -9.80 -6.23
CA SER A 55 -11.90 -9.00 -7.28
C SER A 55 -11.60 -7.50 -7.11
N ILE A 56 -11.49 -7.00 -5.89
CA ILE A 56 -11.08 -5.61 -5.66
C ILE A 56 -9.66 -5.38 -6.18
N VAL A 57 -8.70 -6.22 -5.79
CA VAL A 57 -7.27 -6.00 -6.10
C VAL A 57 -6.96 -6.25 -7.59
N PHE A 58 -7.62 -7.22 -8.24
CA PHE A 58 -7.32 -7.58 -9.63
C PHE A 58 -8.29 -7.00 -10.67
N ASP A 59 -9.58 -6.89 -10.36
CA ASP A 59 -10.59 -6.44 -11.34
C ASP A 59 -10.91 -4.96 -11.16
N TYR A 60 -11.49 -4.56 -10.00
CA TYR A 60 -11.90 -3.17 -9.77
C TYR A 60 -10.73 -2.19 -9.68
N ARG A 61 -9.65 -2.60 -9.01
CA ARG A 61 -8.44 -1.79 -8.78
C ARG A 61 -7.19 -2.45 -9.35
N GLY A 62 -7.35 -3.19 -10.45
CA GLY A 62 -6.24 -3.87 -11.13
C GLY A 62 -5.10 -2.93 -11.55
N PHE A 63 -5.38 -1.64 -11.77
CA PHE A 63 -4.36 -0.65 -12.09
C PHE A 63 -3.36 -0.42 -10.94
N ASP A 64 -3.82 -0.46 -9.69
CA ASP A 64 -2.94 -0.34 -8.52
C ASP A 64 -1.99 -1.55 -8.45
N THR A 65 -2.52 -2.76 -8.66
CA THR A 65 -1.75 -4.02 -8.70
C THR A 65 -0.77 -4.08 -9.86
N LEU A 66 -1.12 -3.54 -11.04
CA LEU A 66 -0.20 -3.37 -12.15
C LEU A 66 0.97 -2.44 -11.75
N GLY A 67 0.66 -1.37 -11.00
CA GLY A 67 1.65 -0.50 -10.38
C GLY A 67 2.58 -1.24 -9.42
N GLU A 68 2.02 -2.04 -8.51
CA GLU A 68 2.79 -2.88 -7.57
C GLU A 68 3.73 -3.85 -8.32
N ALA A 69 3.23 -4.53 -9.35
CA ALA A 69 4.03 -5.41 -10.19
C ALA A 69 5.17 -4.66 -10.91
N THR A 70 4.89 -3.44 -11.39
CA THR A 70 5.90 -2.57 -12.02
C THR A 70 6.98 -2.14 -11.03
N VAL A 71 6.60 -1.79 -9.80
CA VAL A 71 7.56 -1.45 -8.73
C VAL A 71 8.46 -2.64 -8.41
N LEU A 72 7.89 -3.84 -8.25
CA LEU A 72 8.69 -5.04 -8.00
C LEU A 72 9.62 -5.38 -9.17
N PHE A 73 9.10 -5.31 -10.40
CA PHE A 73 9.89 -5.54 -11.61
C PHE A 73 11.08 -4.57 -11.70
N THR A 74 10.84 -3.27 -11.52
CA THR A 74 11.90 -2.25 -11.57
C THR A 74 12.90 -2.39 -10.43
N ALA A 75 12.47 -2.76 -9.23
CA ALA A 75 13.36 -3.05 -8.11
C ALA A 75 14.30 -4.22 -8.43
N VAL A 76 13.77 -5.35 -8.93
CA VAL A 76 14.58 -6.52 -9.30
C VAL A 76 15.52 -6.20 -10.45
N ALA A 77 15.02 -5.52 -11.50
CA ALA A 77 15.84 -5.10 -12.63
C ALA A 77 16.98 -4.16 -12.20
N GLY A 78 16.71 -3.22 -11.29
CA GLY A 78 17.69 -2.32 -10.72
C GLY A 78 18.79 -3.04 -9.94
N VAL A 79 18.42 -4.01 -9.11
CA VAL A 79 19.39 -4.85 -8.37
C VAL A 79 20.26 -5.66 -9.33
N LEU A 80 19.66 -6.29 -10.35
CA LEU A 80 20.42 -7.05 -11.35
C LEU A 80 21.40 -6.16 -12.12
N MET A 81 20.99 -4.94 -12.47
CA MET A 81 21.86 -3.97 -13.14
C MET A 81 23.02 -3.52 -12.23
N ALA A 82 22.74 -3.24 -10.95
CA ALA A 82 23.74 -2.83 -9.98
C ALA A 82 24.78 -3.94 -9.69
N LEU A 83 24.34 -5.20 -9.66
CA LEU A 83 25.20 -6.36 -9.40
C LEU A 83 25.85 -6.95 -10.66
N ARG A 84 25.57 -6.39 -11.85
CA ARG A 84 26.13 -6.86 -13.11
C ARG A 84 27.66 -6.69 -13.10
N ARG A 85 28.39 -7.81 -13.12
CA ARG A 85 29.85 -7.80 -13.26
C ARG A 85 30.21 -7.18 -14.62
N ARG A 86 31.10 -6.19 -14.61
CA ARG A 86 31.77 -5.72 -15.82
C ARG A 86 32.90 -6.69 -16.13
N GLU A 87 32.87 -7.32 -17.29
CA GLU A 87 34.08 -7.96 -17.81
C GLU A 87 35.10 -6.85 -18.09
N VAL A 88 36.17 -6.83 -17.29
CA VAL A 88 37.35 -6.05 -17.63
C VAL A 88 38.05 -6.84 -18.72
N LYS A 89 37.89 -6.43 -19.97
CA LYS A 89 38.73 -6.95 -21.06
C LYS A 89 40.17 -6.55 -20.76
N ALA A 90 41.03 -7.54 -20.61
CA ALA A 90 42.48 -7.38 -20.53
C ALA A 90 43.05 -6.98 -21.90
#